data_AF-A0A2N2VMK0-F1
#
_entry.id   AF-A0A2N2VMK0-F1
#
_cell.length_a   1.000
_cell.length_b   1.000
_cell.length_c   1.000
_cell.angle_alpha   90.00
_cell.angle_beta   90.00
_cell.angle_gamma   90.00
#
_symmetry.space_group_name_H-M   'P 1'
#
loop_
_entity.id
_entity.type
_entity.pdbx_description
1 polymer ?
#
loop_
_entity_poly.entity_id
_entity_poly.type
_entity_poly.pdbx_seq_one_letter_code
_entity_poly.pdbx_strand_id
1 'polypeptide(L)'
;MKSTIRAKSVRHDGAINTEAECKLLDSIRSGFNIPTDAALAAWLGIDKSMISSVRAGTRKLGLLQRLKVLDRVGFLKTRTFVESLLPERLAHDLVLLNQRMASQQIDQELARLDAQNENVKLIEAAKLSLQLKTDAELAHVLEVGDTTISMVRSNKSGLGLLPKLRLLERVTSEFQFQSLVDFLESSSQLADAIDRWAKTGHRLTIF
;
A
#
# COMPACT_ATOMS: atom_id res chain seq x y z
N MET A 1 8.12 -43.48 -1.24
CA MET A 1 6.85 -42.71 -1.13
C MET A 1 7.20 -41.30 -0.67
N LYS A 2 7.11 -40.30 -1.56
CA LYS A 2 7.45 -38.90 -1.24
C LYS A 2 6.21 -38.21 -0.67
N SER A 3 6.28 -37.85 0.61
CA SER A 3 5.25 -37.07 1.30
C SER A 3 5.35 -35.61 0.88
N THR A 4 4.34 -35.12 0.17
CA THR A 4 4.21 -33.70 -0.18
C THR A 4 3.49 -32.99 0.97
N ILE A 5 4.25 -32.30 1.82
CA ILE A 5 3.69 -31.38 2.83
C ILE A 5 3.26 -30.12 2.09
N ARG A 6 1.95 -29.99 1.88
CA ARG A 6 1.32 -28.80 1.31
C ARG A 6 1.22 -27.74 2.40
N ALA A 7 2.02 -26.69 2.31
CA ALA A 7 1.94 -25.54 3.21
C ALA A 7 0.51 -24.95 3.13
N LYS A 8 -0.22 -25.05 4.23
CA LYS A 8 -1.56 -24.52 4.40
C LYS A 8 -1.41 -23.01 4.62
N SER A 9 -1.81 -22.21 3.63
CA SER A 9 -1.95 -20.75 3.75
C SER A 9 -2.86 -20.45 4.94
N VAL A 10 -2.28 -19.95 6.03
CA VAL A 10 -3.04 -19.46 7.19
C VAL A 10 -3.71 -18.17 6.76
N ARG A 11 -4.98 -18.24 6.37
CA ARG A 11 -5.84 -17.06 6.31
C ARG A 11 -6.22 -16.73 7.75
N HIS A 12 -5.69 -15.64 8.28
CA HIS A 12 -6.27 -15.01 9.46
C HIS A 12 -7.60 -14.37 9.05
N ASP A 13 -8.66 -15.18 8.97
CA ASP A 13 -10.04 -14.67 8.96
C ASP A 13 -10.37 -14.17 10.37
N GLY A 14 -9.80 -13.01 10.72
CA GLY A 14 -10.24 -12.24 11.87
C GLY A 14 -11.68 -11.80 11.63
N ALA A 15 -12.59 -12.29 12.47
CA ALA A 15 -14.02 -11.99 12.40
C ALA A 15 -14.25 -10.51 12.06
N ILE A 16 -15.10 -10.26 11.07
CA ILE A 16 -15.41 -8.88 10.67
C ILE A 16 -16.19 -8.24 11.81
N ASN A 17 -15.59 -7.22 12.43
CA ASN A 17 -16.30 -6.40 13.40
C ASN A 17 -17.19 -5.42 12.62
N THR A 18 -18.42 -5.84 12.34
CA THR A 18 -19.40 -5.07 11.54
C THR A 18 -19.65 -3.69 12.11
N GLU A 19 -19.71 -3.55 13.43
CA GLU A 19 -19.93 -2.25 14.09
C GLU A 19 -18.77 -1.29 13.80
N ALA A 20 -17.53 -1.79 13.89
CA ALA A 20 -16.35 -0.99 13.59
C ALA A 20 -16.26 -0.60 12.10
N GLU A 21 -16.65 -1.47 11.16
CA GLU A 21 -16.72 -1.13 9.74
C GLU A 21 -17.78 -0.08 9.44
N CYS A 22 -18.98 -0.21 10.02
CA CYS A 22 -20.06 0.77 9.87
C CYS A 22 -19.62 2.12 10.43
N LYS A 23 -19.04 2.14 11.64
CA LYS A 23 -18.49 3.35 12.25
C LYS A 23 -17.45 4.00 11.34
N LEU A 24 -16.54 3.22 10.75
CA LEU A 24 -15.55 3.73 9.81
C LEU A 24 -16.21 4.41 8.60
N LEU A 25 -17.19 3.76 7.94
CA LEU A 25 -17.90 4.35 6.81
C LEU A 25 -18.59 5.66 7.18
N ASP A 26 -19.24 5.69 8.34
CA ASP A 26 -19.97 6.88 8.81
C ASP A 26 -19.00 8.01 9.20
N SER A 27 -17.85 7.68 9.78
CA SER A 27 -16.77 8.65 10.10
C SER A 27 -16.17 9.23 8.82
N ILE A 28 -15.95 8.42 7.78
CA ILE A 28 -15.50 8.93 6.46
C ILE A 28 -16.58 9.89 5.90
N ARG A 29 -17.86 9.52 5.97
CA ARG A 29 -18.93 10.37 5.42
C ARG A 29 -19.02 11.71 6.14
N SER A 30 -19.07 11.69 7.47
CA SER A 30 -19.18 12.90 8.28
C SER A 30 -17.90 13.75 8.17
N GLY A 31 -16.73 13.13 8.29
CA GLY A 31 -15.44 13.82 8.26
C GLY A 31 -15.17 14.53 6.94
N PHE A 32 -15.53 13.91 5.80
CA PHE A 32 -15.31 14.48 4.47
C PHE A 32 -16.54 15.15 3.85
N ASN A 33 -17.62 15.37 4.62
CA ASN A 33 -18.88 15.95 4.15
C ASN A 33 -19.49 15.24 2.92
N ILE A 34 -19.47 13.90 2.92
CA ILE A 34 -19.98 13.08 1.82
C ILE A 34 -21.46 12.74 2.08
N PRO A 35 -22.39 13.25 1.25
CA PRO A 35 -23.81 13.28 1.59
C PRO A 35 -24.48 11.91 1.53
N THR A 36 -24.00 10.98 0.69
CA THR A 36 -24.67 9.70 0.45
C THR A 36 -23.68 8.55 0.31
N ASP A 37 -24.14 7.31 0.53
CA ASP A 37 -23.34 6.10 0.30
C ASP A 37 -22.92 5.93 -1.17
N ALA A 38 -23.71 6.45 -2.12
CA ALA A 38 -23.33 6.46 -3.53
C ALA A 38 -22.17 7.42 -3.80
N ALA A 39 -22.20 8.61 -3.19
CA ALA A 39 -21.09 9.56 -3.26
C ALA A 39 -19.84 9.01 -2.55
N LEU A 40 -20.02 8.28 -1.44
CA LEU A 40 -18.92 7.60 -0.74
C LEU A 40 -18.27 6.53 -1.61
N ALA A 41 -19.07 5.68 -2.26
CA ALA A 41 -18.58 4.65 -3.17
C ALA A 41 -17.75 5.26 -4.31
N ALA A 42 -18.27 6.33 -4.93
CA ALA A 42 -17.57 7.07 -5.98
C ALA A 42 -16.25 7.68 -5.46
N TRP A 43 -16.28 8.30 -4.28
CA TRP A 43 -15.09 8.90 -3.65
C TRP A 43 -13.99 7.86 -3.35
N LEU A 44 -14.38 6.67 -2.88
CA LEU A 44 -13.45 5.55 -2.63
C LEU A 44 -13.00 4.85 -3.93
N GLY A 45 -13.73 5.07 -5.04
CA GLY A 45 -13.53 4.40 -6.32
C GLY A 45 -13.93 2.92 -6.29
N ILE A 46 -15.06 2.61 -5.64
CA ILE A 46 -15.64 1.27 -5.53
C ILE A 46 -17.11 1.27 -5.92
N ASP A 47 -17.67 0.09 -6.17
CA ASP A 47 -19.09 -0.06 -6.49
C ASP A 47 -19.99 0.14 -5.24
N LYS A 48 -21.20 0.65 -5.45
CA LYS A 48 -22.19 0.84 -4.36
C LYS A 48 -22.50 -0.45 -3.61
N SER A 49 -22.56 -1.59 -4.31
CA SER A 49 -22.77 -2.91 -3.70
C SER A 49 -21.68 -3.30 -2.70
N MET A 50 -20.46 -2.76 -2.86
CA MET A 50 -19.38 -2.97 -1.91
C MET A 50 -19.64 -2.24 -0.59
N ILE A 51 -20.17 -1.00 -0.63
CA ILE A 51 -20.61 -0.29 0.58
C ILE A 51 -21.70 -1.07 1.30
N SER A 52 -22.70 -1.57 0.55
CA SER A 52 -23.76 -2.42 1.13
C SER A 52 -23.20 -3.69 1.76
N SER A 53 -22.25 -4.36 1.10
CA SER A 53 -21.57 -5.56 1.62
C SER A 53 -20.81 -5.29 2.92
N VAL A 54 -20.15 -4.12 3.02
CA VAL A 54 -19.41 -3.69 4.21
C VAL A 54 -20.37 -3.38 5.35
N ARG A 55 -21.46 -2.63 5.09
CA ARG A 55 -22.50 -2.36 6.09
C ARG A 55 -23.19 -3.63 6.60
N ALA A 56 -23.34 -4.64 5.74
CA ALA A 56 -23.88 -5.94 6.12
C ALA A 56 -22.86 -6.83 6.88
N GLY A 57 -21.62 -6.38 7.07
CA GLY A 57 -20.57 -7.15 7.76
C GLY A 57 -20.01 -8.33 6.95
N THR A 58 -20.38 -8.43 5.67
CA THR A 58 -19.94 -9.54 4.79
C THR A 58 -18.57 -9.28 4.17
N ARG A 59 -18.12 -8.03 4.16
CA ARG A 59 -16.82 -7.59 3.63
C ARG A 59 -16.25 -6.47 4.49
N LYS A 60 -14.93 -6.28 4.39
CA LYS A 60 -14.23 -5.11 4.93
C LYS A 60 -13.84 -4.18 3.79
N LEU A 61 -13.63 -2.90 4.11
CA LEU A 61 -12.95 -1.99 3.19
C LEU A 61 -11.53 -2.49 2.87
N GLY A 62 -11.19 -2.52 1.58
CA GLY A 62 -9.88 -2.94 1.11
C GLY A 62 -8.76 -1.98 1.53
N LEU A 63 -7.53 -2.51 1.63
CA LEU A 63 -6.36 -1.75 2.08
C LEU A 63 -6.12 -0.46 1.28
N LEU A 64 -6.30 -0.51 -0.05
CA LEU A 64 -6.16 0.68 -0.91
C LEU A 64 -7.15 1.78 -0.53
N GLN A 65 -8.41 1.43 -0.28
CA GLN A 65 -9.43 2.41 0.12
C GLN A 65 -9.11 3.01 1.49
N ARG A 66 -8.67 2.20 2.44
CA ARG A 66 -8.24 2.69 3.76
C ARG A 66 -7.01 3.58 3.67
N LEU A 67 -6.09 3.27 2.78
CA LEU A 67 -4.93 4.11 2.52
C LEU A 67 -5.31 5.45 1.89
N LYS A 68 -6.25 5.47 0.94
CA LYS A 68 -6.81 6.72 0.40
C LYS A 68 -7.42 7.60 1.49
N VAL A 69 -8.12 6.98 2.45
CA VAL A 69 -8.67 7.68 3.62
C VAL A 69 -7.54 8.27 4.45
N LEU A 70 -6.54 7.46 4.83
CA LEU A 70 -5.40 7.93 5.63
C LEU A 70 -4.63 9.07 4.95
N ASP A 71 -4.36 8.95 3.65
CA ASP A 71 -3.71 9.98 2.84
C ASP A 71 -4.43 11.32 2.93
N ARG A 72 -5.76 11.31 2.96
CA ARG A 72 -6.59 12.52 3.08
C ARG A 72 -6.61 13.08 4.50
N VAL A 73 -6.50 12.23 5.51
CA VAL A 73 -6.47 12.60 6.93
C VAL A 73 -5.10 13.17 7.33
N GLY A 74 -4.00 12.64 6.79
CA GLY A 74 -2.62 12.98 7.17
C GLY A 74 -1.92 14.04 6.30
N PHE A 75 -2.64 14.73 5.42
CA PHE A 75 -2.04 15.60 4.39
C PHE A 75 -1.43 16.90 4.94
N LEU A 76 -0.17 16.83 5.43
CA LEU A 76 0.66 18.00 5.75
C LEU A 76 2.07 18.00 5.13
N LYS A 77 2.38 17.06 4.23
CA LYS A 77 3.57 17.19 3.37
C LYS A 77 3.12 17.21 1.93
N THR A 78 3.70 18.14 1.17
CA THR A 78 3.51 18.55 -0.25
C THR A 78 3.13 17.52 -1.33
N ARG A 79 2.93 16.22 -1.05
CA ARG A 79 2.61 15.15 -2.02
C ARG A 79 1.69 14.07 -1.41
N THR A 80 0.82 13.45 -2.20
CA THR A 80 -0.04 12.35 -1.73
C THR A 80 0.76 11.07 -1.49
N PHE A 81 0.55 10.44 -0.34
CA PHE A 81 1.13 9.15 0.05
C PHE A 81 0.71 8.03 -0.92
N VAL A 82 -0.46 8.16 -1.56
CA VAL A 82 -0.88 7.19 -2.59
C VAL A 82 -0.04 7.35 -3.87
N GLU A 83 0.34 8.57 -4.25
CA GLU A 83 1.20 8.81 -5.41
C GLU A 83 2.63 8.30 -5.20
N SER A 84 3.15 8.30 -3.96
CA SER A 84 4.49 7.77 -3.67
C SER A 84 4.58 6.24 -3.84
N LEU A 85 3.44 5.54 -3.93
CA LEU A 85 3.37 4.11 -4.20
C LEU A 85 3.28 3.76 -5.70
N LEU A 86 3.28 4.77 -6.57
CA LEU A 86 3.35 4.55 -8.01
C LEU A 86 4.73 3.96 -8.37
N PRO A 87 4.80 2.89 -9.19
CA PRO A 87 6.06 2.21 -9.48
C PRO A 87 7.15 3.13 -10.02
N GLU A 88 6.78 4.06 -10.88
CA GLU A 88 7.68 5.04 -11.52
C GLU A 88 8.32 5.94 -10.46
N ARG A 89 7.49 6.37 -9.49
CA ARG A 89 7.91 7.26 -8.39
C ARG A 89 8.80 6.54 -7.41
N LEU A 90 8.37 5.36 -6.98
CA LEU A 90 9.12 4.59 -6.01
C LEU A 90 10.46 4.10 -6.58
N ALA A 91 10.50 3.75 -7.87
CA ALA A 91 11.74 3.44 -8.57
C ALA A 91 12.68 4.66 -8.57
N HIS A 92 12.17 5.85 -8.88
CA HIS A 92 12.94 7.08 -8.84
C HIS A 92 13.49 7.37 -7.44
N ASP A 93 12.67 7.30 -6.39
CA ASP A 93 13.12 7.60 -5.03
C ASP A 93 14.15 6.57 -4.53
N LEU A 94 14.04 5.30 -4.94
CA LEU A 94 15.06 4.26 -4.70
C LEU A 94 16.40 4.64 -5.34
N VAL A 95 16.38 5.10 -6.60
CA VAL A 95 17.59 5.58 -7.29
C VAL A 95 18.22 6.74 -6.54
N LEU A 96 17.42 7.73 -6.13
CA LEU A 96 17.89 8.90 -5.38
C LEU A 96 18.56 8.51 -4.06
N LEU A 97 18.00 7.56 -3.32
CA LEU A 97 18.58 7.06 -2.07
C LEU A 97 20.01 6.50 -2.28
N ASN A 98 20.27 5.88 -3.43
CA ASN A 98 21.55 5.25 -3.73
C ASN A 98 22.55 6.17 -4.47
N GLN A 99 22.25 7.46 -4.64
CA GLN A 99 23.11 8.43 -5.35
C GLN A 99 24.47 8.71 -4.67
N ARG A 100 24.75 8.13 -3.49
CA ARG A 100 26.09 8.14 -2.89
C ARG A 100 27.04 7.09 -3.51
N MET A 101 26.56 6.11 -4.28
CA MET A 101 27.43 5.08 -4.92
C MET A 101 27.08 4.73 -6.38
N ALA A 102 25.91 5.08 -6.91
CA ALA A 102 25.34 4.35 -8.05
C ALA A 102 24.74 5.18 -9.20
N SER A 103 24.95 6.49 -9.26
CA SER A 103 24.30 7.34 -10.28
C SER A 103 24.59 6.90 -11.72
N GLN A 104 25.82 6.55 -12.07
CA GLN A 104 26.13 6.13 -13.44
C GLN A 104 25.60 4.75 -13.83
N GLN A 105 25.62 3.77 -12.91
CA GLN A 105 25.18 2.40 -13.21
C GLN A 105 23.66 2.29 -13.22
N ILE A 106 22.97 3.00 -12.33
CA ILE A 106 21.51 2.96 -12.25
C ILE A 106 20.88 3.72 -13.41
N ASP A 107 21.40 4.90 -13.78
CA ASP A 107 20.85 5.67 -14.91
C ASP A 107 21.03 4.91 -16.24
N GLN A 108 22.17 4.23 -16.42
CA GLN A 108 22.39 3.38 -17.59
C GLN A 108 21.44 2.19 -17.63
N GLU A 109 21.20 1.55 -16.49
CA GLU A 109 20.34 0.36 -16.45
C GLU A 109 18.86 0.72 -16.53
N LEU A 110 18.42 1.84 -15.94
CA LEU A 110 17.08 2.37 -16.18
C LEU A 110 16.85 2.81 -17.63
N ALA A 111 17.85 3.44 -18.28
CA ALA A 111 17.78 3.76 -19.70
C ALA A 111 17.70 2.48 -20.57
N ARG A 112 18.37 1.38 -20.16
CA ARG A 112 18.24 0.07 -20.81
C ARG A 112 16.85 -0.54 -20.62
N LEU A 113 16.22 -0.25 -19.48
CA LEU A 113 14.89 -0.71 -19.11
C LEU A 113 13.77 0.20 -19.64
N ASP A 114 14.07 1.26 -20.41
CA ASP A 114 13.09 2.28 -20.79
C ASP A 114 11.96 1.74 -21.69
N ALA A 115 12.19 0.59 -22.33
CA ALA A 115 11.19 -0.18 -23.07
C ALA A 115 10.37 -1.19 -22.21
N GLN A 116 10.60 -1.26 -20.89
CA GLN A 116 9.99 -2.24 -19.99
C GLN A 116 8.92 -1.62 -19.08
N ASN A 117 8.00 -2.47 -18.58
CA ASN A 117 6.94 -2.08 -17.65
C ASN A 117 7.53 -1.44 -16.37
N GLU A 118 6.86 -0.41 -15.85
CA GLU A 118 7.27 0.36 -14.66
C GLU A 118 7.40 -0.48 -13.38
N ASN A 119 6.65 -1.57 -13.25
CA ASN A 119 6.85 -2.54 -12.17
C ASN A 119 8.18 -3.30 -12.31
N VAL A 120 8.67 -3.52 -13.53
CA VAL A 120 9.98 -4.12 -13.78
C VAL A 120 11.08 -3.14 -13.39
N LYS A 121 10.95 -1.87 -13.82
CA LYS A 121 11.86 -0.80 -13.39
C LYS A 121 11.92 -0.69 -11.86
N LEU A 122 10.78 -0.77 -11.18
CA LEU A 122 10.71 -0.77 -9.72
C LEU A 122 11.49 -1.91 -9.05
N ILE A 123 11.29 -3.17 -9.49
CA ILE A 123 11.97 -4.30 -8.86
C ILE A 123 13.48 -4.30 -9.13
N GLU A 124 13.93 -3.83 -10.30
CA GLU A 124 15.36 -3.67 -10.59
C GLU A 124 15.98 -2.54 -9.77
N ALA A 125 15.31 -1.38 -9.70
CA ALA A 125 15.71 -0.27 -8.84
C ALA A 125 15.80 -0.71 -7.37
N ALA A 126 14.85 -1.52 -6.90
CA ALA A 126 14.87 -2.07 -5.54
C ALA A 126 16.07 -3.00 -5.30
N LYS A 127 16.37 -3.92 -6.22
CA LYS A 127 17.56 -4.80 -6.09
C LYS A 127 18.85 -4.02 -6.03
N LEU A 128 19.02 -3.04 -6.93
CA LEU A 128 20.21 -2.20 -6.99
C LEU A 128 20.36 -1.36 -5.72
N SER A 129 19.29 -0.71 -5.28
CA SER A 129 19.31 0.19 -4.12
C SER A 129 19.51 -0.54 -2.81
N LEU A 130 19.00 -1.76 -2.70
CA LEU A 130 19.15 -2.62 -1.52
C LEU A 130 20.34 -3.58 -1.61
N GLN A 131 21.14 -3.48 -2.68
CA GLN A 131 22.33 -4.33 -2.93
C GLN A 131 22.04 -5.84 -2.90
N LEU A 132 20.86 -6.23 -3.39
CA LEU A 132 20.42 -7.63 -3.45
C LEU A 132 20.96 -8.29 -4.72
N LYS A 133 21.54 -9.47 -4.57
CA LYS A 133 22.17 -10.22 -5.66
C LYS A 133 21.15 -11.09 -6.39
N THR A 134 20.14 -11.58 -5.68
CA THR A 134 19.20 -12.57 -6.21
C THR A 134 17.76 -12.11 -6.10
N ASP A 135 16.90 -12.72 -6.92
CA ASP A 135 15.46 -12.47 -6.83
C ASP A 135 14.84 -13.12 -5.58
N ALA A 136 15.45 -14.18 -5.06
CA ALA A 136 15.03 -14.82 -3.83
C ALA A 136 15.23 -13.87 -2.63
N GLU A 137 16.36 -13.15 -2.60
CA GLU A 137 16.61 -12.11 -1.60
C GLU A 137 15.59 -10.97 -1.73
N LEU A 138 15.29 -10.50 -2.95
CA LEU A 138 14.24 -9.49 -3.16
C LEU A 138 12.87 -10.00 -2.71
N ALA A 139 12.49 -11.22 -3.10
CA ALA A 139 11.21 -11.82 -2.72
C ALA A 139 11.08 -11.93 -1.20
N HIS A 140 12.16 -12.32 -0.51
CA HIS A 140 12.21 -12.38 0.94
C HIS A 140 12.04 -11.00 1.59
N VAL A 141 12.76 -9.98 1.12
CA VAL A 141 12.64 -8.59 1.63
C VAL A 141 11.24 -8.04 1.43
N LEU A 142 10.60 -8.36 0.31
CA LEU A 142 9.25 -7.92 -0.03
C LEU A 142 8.14 -8.78 0.59
N GLU A 143 8.51 -9.90 1.23
CA GLU A 143 7.60 -10.93 1.72
C GLU A 143 6.57 -11.39 0.67
N VAL A 144 7.05 -11.62 -0.55
CA VAL A 144 6.25 -12.18 -1.65
C VAL A 144 6.68 -13.61 -1.95
N GLY A 145 5.80 -14.38 -2.59
CA GLY A 145 6.16 -15.72 -3.03
C GLY A 145 7.25 -15.70 -4.11
N ASP A 146 8.10 -16.74 -4.14
CA ASP A 146 9.29 -16.85 -4.99
C ASP A 146 9.03 -16.62 -6.49
N THR A 147 7.82 -16.95 -6.96
CA THR A 147 7.44 -16.79 -8.38
C THR A 147 7.01 -15.36 -8.72
N THR A 148 6.73 -14.51 -7.73
CA THR A 148 6.14 -13.18 -7.93
C THR A 148 7.08 -12.29 -8.73
N ILE A 149 8.38 -12.26 -8.41
CA ILE A 149 9.36 -11.43 -9.10
C ILE A 149 9.46 -11.81 -10.59
N SER A 150 9.47 -13.12 -10.88
CA SER A 150 9.47 -13.65 -12.25
C SER A 150 8.19 -13.29 -13.02
N MET A 151 7.03 -13.37 -12.36
CA MET A 151 5.75 -12.96 -12.97
C MET A 151 5.71 -11.45 -13.26
N VAL A 152 6.28 -10.62 -12.37
CA VAL A 152 6.41 -9.18 -12.60
C VAL A 152 7.31 -8.89 -13.81
N ARG A 153 8.48 -9.53 -13.91
CA ARG A 153 9.38 -9.37 -15.06
C ARG A 153 8.77 -9.78 -16.39
N SER A 154 8.01 -10.87 -16.38
CA SER A 154 7.30 -11.35 -17.57
C SER A 154 6.03 -10.55 -17.88
N ASN A 155 5.77 -9.46 -17.16
CA ASN A 155 4.60 -8.59 -17.30
C ASN A 155 3.26 -9.34 -17.12
N LYS A 156 3.28 -10.46 -16.39
CA LYS A 156 2.11 -11.28 -16.09
C LYS A 156 1.38 -10.83 -14.82
N SER A 157 2.05 -10.04 -13.98
CA SER A 157 1.48 -9.44 -12.77
C SER A 157 2.14 -8.11 -12.44
N GLY A 158 1.45 -7.24 -11.69
CA GLY A 158 2.05 -6.07 -11.05
C GLY A 158 2.53 -6.38 -9.63
N LEU A 159 3.32 -5.47 -9.05
CA LEU A 159 3.68 -5.56 -7.64
C LEU A 159 2.51 -5.07 -6.78
N GLY A 160 2.10 -5.87 -5.80
CA GLY A 160 1.00 -5.55 -4.90
C GLY A 160 1.28 -4.35 -3.98
N LEU A 161 0.25 -3.87 -3.30
CA LEU A 161 0.34 -2.70 -2.42
C LEU A 161 1.27 -2.90 -1.21
N LEU A 162 1.19 -4.06 -0.55
CA LEU A 162 2.02 -4.36 0.63
C LEU A 162 3.52 -4.36 0.31
N PRO A 163 4.02 -5.06 -0.74
CA PRO A 163 5.42 -4.95 -1.14
C PRO A 163 5.86 -3.53 -1.47
N LYS A 164 4.99 -2.72 -2.08
CA LYS A 164 5.28 -1.30 -2.38
C LYS A 164 5.41 -0.47 -1.11
N LEU A 165 4.54 -0.69 -0.12
CA LEU A 165 4.62 -0.04 1.19
C LEU A 165 5.93 -0.41 1.92
N ARG A 166 6.38 -1.66 1.83
CA ARG A 166 7.67 -2.10 2.38
C ARG A 166 8.84 -1.37 1.72
N LEU A 167 8.81 -1.25 0.40
CA LEU A 167 9.82 -0.47 -0.33
C LEU A 167 9.80 1.00 0.09
N LEU A 168 8.62 1.61 0.20
CA LEU A 168 8.49 3.01 0.60
C LEU A 168 9.00 3.27 2.02
N GLU A 169 8.75 2.36 2.98
CA GLU A 169 9.33 2.41 4.32
C GLU A 169 10.87 2.48 4.23
N ARG A 170 11.49 1.60 3.43
CA ARG A 170 12.95 1.56 3.28
C ARG A 170 13.52 2.82 2.65
N VAL A 171 12.77 3.43 1.73
CA VAL A 171 13.21 4.62 1.00
C VAL A 171 13.09 5.88 1.85
N THR A 172 11.96 6.04 2.52
CA THR A 172 11.61 7.30 3.21
C THR A 172 12.00 7.27 4.68
N SER A 173 11.98 6.10 5.32
CA SER A 173 12.04 5.94 6.78
C SER A 173 11.04 6.81 7.55
N GLU A 174 9.97 7.27 6.89
CA GLU A 174 8.99 8.20 7.49
C GLU A 174 7.92 7.47 8.33
N PHE A 175 7.79 6.15 8.17
CA PHE A 175 6.84 5.33 8.91
C PHE A 175 7.40 3.92 9.12
N GLN A 176 6.78 3.17 10.03
CA GLN A 176 7.04 1.74 10.22
C GLN A 176 5.95 0.94 9.52
N PHE A 177 6.33 -0.01 8.67
CA PHE A 177 5.42 -0.77 7.82
C PHE A 177 4.36 -1.51 8.64
N GLN A 178 4.78 -2.25 9.67
CA GLN A 178 3.86 -3.05 10.47
C GLN A 178 2.87 -2.17 11.22
N SER A 179 3.34 -1.08 11.83
CA SER A 179 2.46 -0.12 12.53
C SER A 179 1.45 0.53 11.59
N LEU A 180 1.86 0.86 10.35
CA LEU A 180 0.94 1.39 9.34
C LEU A 180 -0.11 0.36 8.94
N VAL A 181 0.29 -0.89 8.68
CA VAL A 181 -0.63 -1.96 8.30
C VAL A 181 -1.61 -2.26 9.43
N ASP A 182 -1.13 -2.42 10.66
CA ASP A 182 -1.98 -2.68 11.83
C ASP A 182 -2.99 -1.55 12.04
N PHE A 183 -2.55 -0.30 11.87
CA PHE A 183 -3.42 0.87 11.94
C PHE A 183 -4.48 0.85 10.84
N LEU A 184 -4.09 0.56 9.60
CA LEU A 184 -5.01 0.46 8.47
C LEU A 184 -5.99 -0.70 8.62
N GLU A 185 -5.58 -1.84 9.19
CA GLU A 185 -6.47 -2.97 9.42
C GLU A 185 -7.48 -2.72 10.55
N SER A 186 -7.17 -1.79 11.46
CA SER A 186 -8.05 -1.41 12.57
C SER A 186 -9.07 -0.34 12.18
N SER A 187 -10.30 -0.79 11.87
CA SER A 187 -11.40 0.11 11.46
C SER A 187 -11.74 1.13 12.55
N SER A 188 -11.65 0.74 13.82
CA SER A 188 -11.88 1.64 14.95
C SER A 188 -10.81 2.73 15.04
N GLN A 189 -9.51 2.37 14.92
CA GLN A 189 -8.43 3.35 14.99
C GLN A 189 -8.48 4.35 13.83
N LEU A 190 -8.78 3.87 12.61
CA LEU A 190 -8.92 4.73 11.45
C LEU A 190 -10.14 5.65 11.59
N ALA A 191 -11.28 5.16 12.07
CA ALA A 191 -12.45 5.98 12.37
C ALA A 191 -12.13 7.08 13.39
N ASP A 192 -11.50 6.72 14.51
CA ASP A 192 -11.12 7.67 15.55
C ASP A 192 -10.11 8.71 15.05
N ALA A 193 -9.22 8.35 14.13
CA ALA A 193 -8.32 9.29 13.49
C ALA A 193 -9.06 10.31 12.61
N ILE A 194 -10.04 9.87 11.81
CA ILE A 194 -10.89 10.76 11.02
C ILE A 194 -11.68 11.70 11.91
N ASP A 195 -12.30 11.19 12.97
CA ASP A 195 -13.10 11.99 13.90
C ASP A 195 -12.24 13.05 14.60
N ARG A 196 -11.01 12.70 15.00
CA ARG A 196 -10.06 13.67 15.57
C ARG A 196 -9.68 14.74 14.56
N TRP A 197 -9.34 14.34 13.33
CA TRP A 197 -9.01 15.26 12.24
C TRP A 197 -10.11 16.27 11.96
N ALA A 198 -11.36 15.78 11.86
CA ALA A 198 -12.53 16.61 11.58
C ALA A 198 -12.77 17.63 12.72
N LYS A 199 -12.48 17.26 13.97
CA LYS A 199 -12.61 18.14 15.14
C LYS A 199 -11.47 19.17 15.26
N THR A 200 -10.24 18.84 14.85
CA THR A 200 -9.07 19.73 15.04
C THR A 200 -8.86 20.73 13.90
N GLY A 201 -9.71 20.76 12.88
CA GLY A 201 -9.61 21.73 11.78
C GLY A 201 -8.35 21.54 10.93
N HIS A 202 -8.04 20.29 10.56
CA HIS A 202 -6.95 19.90 9.64
C HIS A 202 -5.52 19.88 10.21
N ARG A 203 -5.34 19.87 11.54
CA ARG A 203 -4.03 19.54 12.14
C ARG A 203 -4.09 18.16 12.80
N LEU A 204 -3.53 17.18 12.11
CA LEU A 204 -3.17 15.90 12.71
C LEU A 204 -1.66 15.73 12.64
N THR A 205 -1.06 15.50 13.81
CA THR A 205 0.24 14.84 13.91
C THR A 205 -0.07 13.36 14.13
N ILE A 206 -0.04 12.57 13.06
CA ILE A 206 0.03 11.12 13.19
C ILE A 206 1.44 10.74 12.74
N PHE A 207 2.16 10.13 13.68
CA PHE A 207 3.61 9.81 13.66
C PHE A 207 4.52 10.99 14.02
#